data_AF-A0A2E4CET0-F1
#
_entry.id   AF-A0A2E4CET0-F1
#
_cell.length_a   1.000
_cell.length_b   1.000
_cell.length_c   1.000
_cell.angle_alpha   90.00
_cell.angle_beta   90.00
_cell.angle_gamma   90.00
#
_symmetry.space_group_name_H-M   'P 1'
#
loop_
_entity.id
_entity.type
_entity.pdbx_description
1 polymer ?
#
loop_
_entity_poly.entity_id
_entity_poly.type
_entity_poly.pdbx_seq_one_letter_code
_entity_poly.pdbx_strand_id
1 'polypeptide(L)' 'MKTQFIELTGKTLLDVVNEGEIDFKQLHDAGVVGDSILRINPHGEIELRCKTKWMLVGGLIGSFEDRLTELTGLDWAE' A
#
# COMPACT_ATOMS: atom_id res chain seq x y z
N MET A 1 -16.52 2.32 -12.79
CA MET A 1 -15.46 1.28 -12.73
C MET A 1 -15.24 1.00 -11.25
N LYS A 2 -15.26 -0.27 -10.84
CA LYS A 2 -14.81 -0.62 -9.49
C LYS A 2 -13.29 -0.51 -9.49
N THR A 3 -12.73 0.16 -8.49
CA THR A 3 -11.29 0.29 -8.34
C THR A 3 -10.77 -1.00 -7.72
N GLN A 4 -9.85 -1.68 -8.39
CA GLN A 4 -9.20 -2.85 -7.82
C GLN A 4 -8.22 -2.45 -6.72
N PHE A 5 -8.03 -3.31 -5.74
CA PHE A 5 -7.06 -3.10 -4.67
C PHE A 5 -6.52 -4.40 -4.08
N ILE A 6 -5.30 -4.33 -3.57
CA ILE A 6 -4.72 -5.35 -2.70
C ILE A 6 -4.70 -4.78 -1.28
N GLU A 7 -5.39 -5.45 -0.34
CA GLU A 7 -5.38 -5.08 1.09
C GLU A 7 -4.25 -5.81 1.80
N LEU A 8 -3.42 -5.07 2.54
CA LEU A 8 -2.24 -5.60 3.23
C LEU A 8 -1.93 -4.80 4.50
N THR A 9 -1.03 -5.32 5.33
CA THR A 9 -0.59 -4.62 6.55
C THR A 9 0.54 -3.64 6.26
N GLY A 10 0.70 -2.62 7.10
CA GLY A 10 1.85 -1.72 7.02
C GLY A 10 3.18 -2.45 7.08
N LYS A 11 3.29 -3.53 7.87
CA LYS A 11 4.47 -4.40 7.89
C LYS A 11 4.73 -5.03 6.52
N THR A 12 3.70 -5.61 5.90
CA THR A 12 3.79 -6.19 4.56
C THR A 12 4.19 -5.15 3.52
N LEU A 13 3.69 -3.92 3.61
CA LEU A 13 4.09 -2.84 2.71
C LEU A 13 5.60 -2.59 2.82
N LEU A 14 6.11 -2.46 4.04
CA LEU A 14 7.54 -2.23 4.29
C LEU A 14 8.43 -3.35 3.74
N ASP A 15 7.94 -4.58 3.70
CA ASP A 15 8.66 -5.74 3.13
C ASP A 15 8.62 -5.75 1.58
N VAL A 16 7.62 -5.11 0.95
CA VAL A 16 7.44 -5.09 -0.52
C VAL A 16 8.16 -3.91 -1.18
N VAL A 17 8.24 -2.77 -0.49
CA VAL A 17 8.80 -1.54 -1.04
C VAL A 17 10.32 -1.53 -0.94
N ASN A 18 11.01 -1.18 -2.03
CA ASN A 18 12.45 -0.95 -2.00
C ASN A 18 12.77 0.46 -1.50
N GLU A 19 14.00 0.64 -1.02
CA GLU A 19 14.54 1.97 -0.70
C GLU A 19 14.48 2.89 -1.93
N GLY A 20 13.76 4.02 -1.80
CA GLY A 20 13.62 5.03 -2.85
C GLY A 20 12.32 4.97 -3.67
N GLU A 21 11.51 3.92 -3.54
CA GLU A 21 10.20 3.83 -4.21
C GLU A 21 9.08 4.53 -3.42
N ILE A 22 9.33 4.79 -2.14
CA ILE A 22 8.40 5.46 -1.26
C ILE A 22 9.13 6.31 -0.23
N ASP A 23 8.52 7.45 0.10
CA ASP A 23 8.96 8.24 1.24
C ASP A 23 8.39 7.63 2.54
N PHE A 24 9.21 6.82 3.22
CA PHE A 24 8.84 6.23 4.50
C PHE A 24 8.54 7.27 5.57
N LYS A 25 9.16 8.46 5.51
CA LYS A 25 8.87 9.54 6.44
C LYS A 25 7.46 10.06 6.20
N GLN A 26 7.06 10.23 4.95
CA GLN A 26 5.68 10.61 4.59
C GLN A 26 4.65 9.61 5.12
N LEU A 27 4.89 8.31 4.94
CA LEU A 27 4.00 7.27 5.46
C LEU A 27 3.90 7.28 6.98
N HIS A 28 5.04 7.43 7.66
CA HIS A 28 5.07 7.48 9.12
C HIS A 28 4.37 8.73 9.65
N ASP A 29 4.61 9.90 9.05
CA ASP A 29 3.93 11.17 9.38
C ASP A 29 2.41 11.08 9.13
N ALA A 30 1.98 10.26 8.16
CA ALA A 30 0.58 9.95 7.90
C ALA A 30 -0.03 8.93 8.88
N GLY A 31 0.76 8.36 9.80
CA GLY A 31 0.31 7.43 10.82
C GLY A 31 0.33 5.95 10.40
N VAL A 32 1.05 5.61 9.34
CA VAL A 32 1.25 4.21 8.94
C VAL A 32 2.24 3.55 9.90
N VAL A 33 1.79 2.46 10.53
CA VAL A 33 2.58 1.60 11.41
C VAL A 33 2.44 0.15 10.97
N GLY A 34 3.24 -0.76 11.54
CA GLY A 34 3.26 -2.18 11.15
C GLY A 34 1.88 -2.85 11.15
N ASP A 35 1.04 -2.53 12.14
CA ASP A 35 -0.32 -3.09 12.30
C ASP A 35 -1.42 -2.33 11.54
N SER A 36 -1.06 -1.26 10.80
CA SER A 36 -2.02 -0.53 9.97
C SER A 36 -2.57 -1.42 8.87
N ILE A 37 -3.86 -1.27 8.56
CA ILE A 37 -4.44 -1.86 7.35
C ILE A 37 -4.36 -0.85 6.23
N LEU A 38 -3.74 -1.24 5.14
CA LEU A 38 -3.53 -0.46 3.93
C LEU A 38 -4.17 -1.15 2.75
N ARG A 39 -4.45 -0.38 1.70
CA ARG A 39 -4.73 -0.95 0.39
C ARG A 39 -4.00 -0.18 -0.69
N ILE A 40 -3.63 -0.89 -1.75
CA ILE A 40 -2.91 -0.35 -2.90
C ILE A 40 -3.74 -0.62 -4.14
N ASN A 41 -3.93 0.38 -4.99
CA ASN A 41 -4.60 0.20 -6.28
C ASN A 41 -3.59 0.04 -7.45
N PRO A 42 -4.03 -0.36 -8.66
CA PRO A 42 -3.13 -0.51 -9.82
C PRO A 42 -2.41 0.77 -10.24
N HIS A 43 -2.86 1.94 -9.78
CA HIS A 43 -2.18 3.22 -10.02
C HIS A 43 -1.04 3.47 -9.02
N GLY A 44 -0.85 2.57 -8.05
CA GLY A 44 0.15 2.69 -6.99
C GLY A 44 -0.30 3.52 -5.82
N GLU A 45 -1.53 4.02 -5.79
CA GLU A 45 -2.04 4.83 -4.68
C GLU A 45 -2.18 3.98 -3.42
N ILE A 46 -1.60 4.45 -2.31
CA ILE A 46 -1.66 3.79 -1.01
C ILE A 46 -2.67 4.51 -0.14
N GLU A 47 -3.65 3.75 0.34
CA GLU A 47 -4.67 4.27 1.24
C GLU A 47 -4.61 3.58 2.60
N LEU A 48 -4.65 4.38 3.67
CA LEU A 48 -4.69 3.93 5.06
C LEU A 48 -6.15 3.79 5.53
N ARG A 49 -6.46 2.64 6.13
CA ARG A 49 -7.75 2.41 6.78
C ARG A 49 -7.87 3.22 8.06
N CYS A 50 -8.72 4.25 8.01
CA CYS A 50 -9.17 5.00 9.16
C CYS A 50 -10.47 4.40 9.71
N LYS A 51 -10.95 4.91 10.86
CA LYS A 51 -12.17 4.41 11.53
C LYS A 51 -13.41 4.34 10.63
N THR A 52 -13.57 5.30 9.70
CA THR A 52 -14.78 5.44 8.87
C THR A 52 -14.50 5.61 7.39
N LYS A 53 -13.22 5.64 6.98
CA LYS A 53 -12.83 5.94 5.60
C LYS A 53 -11.44 5.40 5.27
N TRP A 54 -11.13 5.39 3.99
CA TRP A 54 -9.78 5.27 3.47
C TRP A 54 -9.19 6.67 3.27
N MET A 55 -7.91 6.84 3.56
CA MET A 55 -7.19 8.09 3.41
C MET A 55 -5.97 7.84 2.53
N LEU A 56 -5.83 8.58 1.42
CA LEU A 56 -4.63 8.56 0.60
C LEU A 56 -3.44 9.07 1.40
N VAL A 57 -2.40 8.26 1.55
CA VAL A 57 -1.20 8.57 2.36
C VAL A 57 0.09 8.57 1.55
N GLY A 58 0.08 8.03 0.34
CA GLY A 58 1.25 7.99 -0.53
C GLY A 58 0.98 7.29 -1.85
N GLY A 59 2.05 7.06 -2.59
CA GLY A 59 1.99 6.30 -3.84
C GLY A 59 3.28 5.53 -4.07
N LEU A 60 3.17 4.36 -4.68
CA LEU A 60 4.28 3.59 -5.21
C LEU A 60 4.61 4.06 -6.62
N ILE A 61 5.90 4.11 -6.92
CA ILE A 61 6.42 4.39 -8.26
C ILE A 61 7.17 3.18 -8.80
N GLY A 62 7.19 3.04 -10.13
CA GLY A 62 7.86 1.93 -10.82
C GLY A 62 7.01 0.65 -10.92
N SER A 63 7.66 -0.47 -11.20
CA SER A 63 7.01 -1.77 -11.41
C SER A 63 6.80 -2.51 -10.09
N PHE A 64 5.85 -2.04 -9.28
CA PHE A 64 5.55 -2.63 -7.97
C PHE A 64 4.56 -3.80 -8.04
N GLU A 65 3.71 -3.87 -9.06
CA GLU A 65 2.59 -4.84 -9.15
C GLU A 65 3.07 -6.30 -9.11
N ASP A 66 4.08 -6.64 -9.91
CA ASP A 66 4.66 -7.99 -9.96
C ASP A 66 5.20 -8.39 -8.60
N ARG A 67 6.02 -7.53 -7.98
CA ARG A 67 6.60 -7.80 -6.65
C ARG A 67 5.54 -7.88 -5.57
N LEU A 68 4.51 -7.03 -5.65
CA LEU A 68 3.41 -7.01 -4.70
C LEU A 68 2.69 -8.35 -4.70
N THR A 69 2.37 -8.89 -5.87
CA THR A 69 1.74 -10.21 -5.99
C THR A 69 2.70 -11.36 -5.64
N GLU A 70 3.96 -11.31 -6.08
CA GLU A 70 4.97 -12.36 -5.80
C GLU A 70 5.33 -12.47 -4.31
N LEU A 71 5.54 -11.34 -3.62
CA LEU A 71 5.97 -11.33 -2.22
C LEU A 71 4.82 -11.57 -1.24
N THR A 72 3.61 -11.11 -1.58
CA THR A 72 2.46 -11.24 -0.68
C THR A 72 1.60 -12.47 -0.98
N GLY A 73 1.67 -13.01 -2.20
CA GLY A 73 0.75 -14.03 -2.69
C GLY A 73 -0.69 -13.55 -2.81
N LEU A 74 -0.93 -12.23 -2.70
CA LEU A 74 -2.25 -11.61 -2.81
C LEU A 74 -2.55 -11.27 -4.27
N ASP A 75 -3.84 -11.23 -4.58
CA ASP A 75 -4.35 -10.86 -5.90
C ASP A 75 -5.33 -9.69 -5.79
N TRP A 76 -5.54 -9.01 -6.90
CA TRP A 76 -6.38 -7.82 -6.99
C TRP A 76 -7.85 -8.14 -6.68
N ALA A 77 -8.42 -7.46 -5.68
CA ALA A 77 -9.83 -7.55 -5.33
C ALA A 77 -10.63 -6.36 -5.87
N GLU A 78 -11.93 -6.56 -6.15
CA GLU A 78 -12.90 -5.52 -6.54
C GLU A 78 -13.74 -4.96 -5.37
#